data_AF-A0A7W7NUW9-F1
#
_entry.id   AF-A0A7W7NUW9-F1
#
_cell.length_a   1.000
_cell.length_b   1.000
_cell.length_c   1.000
_cell.angle_alpha   90.00
_cell.angle_beta   90.00
_cell.angle_gamma   90.00
#
_symmetry.space_group_name_H-M   'P 1'
#
loop_
_entity.id
_entity.type
_entity.pdbx_description
1 polymer ?
#
loop_
_entity_poly.entity_id
_entity_poly.type
_entity_poly.pdbx_seq_one_letter_code
_entity_poly.pdbx_strand_id
1 'polypeptide(L)' 'MGMGSIWHWLVLGLIAILLLGGGRFSNMMGDVAKGIKQFKKGMSEDDADDKPATRIEGKAAPEPTVQREAETAREEKL' A
#
# COMPACT_ATOMS: atom_id res chain seq x y z
N MET A 1 -10.39 -31.16 -27.68
CA MET A 1 -11.43 -30.43 -26.92
C MET A 1 -10.70 -29.61 -25.86
N GLY A 2 -10.16 -28.47 -26.27
CA GLY A 2 -9.18 -27.72 -25.48
C GLY A 2 -9.87 -26.85 -24.43
N MET A 3 -9.76 -27.29 -23.18
CA MET A 3 -10.09 -26.48 -22.01
C MET A 3 -9.25 -25.20 -22.01
N GLY A 4 -9.91 -24.05 -22.13
CA GLY A 4 -9.33 -22.76 -21.74
C GLY A 4 -8.50 -22.03 -22.79
N SER A 5 -9.13 -21.61 -23.89
CA SER A 5 -8.57 -20.51 -24.71
C SER A 5 -8.41 -19.27 -23.84
N ILE A 6 -7.31 -18.53 -23.99
CA ILE A 6 -7.03 -17.24 -23.32
C ILE A 6 -8.21 -16.27 -23.47
N TRP A 7 -8.94 -16.39 -24.58
CA TRP A 7 -10.17 -15.65 -24.86
C TRP A 7 -11.27 -15.87 -23.81
N HIS A 8 -11.41 -17.09 -23.28
CA HIS A 8 -12.42 -17.41 -22.28
C HIS A 8 -12.12 -16.72 -20.94
N TRP A 9 -10.86 -16.72 -20.52
CA TRP A 9 -10.44 -16.04 -19.28
C TRP A 9 -10.60 -14.52 -19.38
N LEU A 10 -10.37 -13.93 -20.55
CA LEU A 10 -10.62 -12.51 -20.82
C LEU A 10 -12.11 -12.16 -20.68
N VAL A 11 -12.99 -12.95 -21.31
CA VAL A 11 -14.45 -12.74 -21.23
C VAL A 11 -14.96 -12.99 -19.81
N LEU A 12 -14.48 -14.02 -19.13
CA LEU A 12 -14.85 -14.32 -17.75
C LEU A 12 -14.43 -13.19 -16.79
N GLY A 13 -13.22 -12.65 -16.96
CA GLY A 13 -12.74 -11.51 -16.19
C GLY A 13 -13.59 -10.26 -16.39
N LEU A 14 -14.00 -9.99 -17.64
CA LEU A 14 -14.86 -8.85 -17.96
C LEU A 14 -16.24 -8.97 -17.29
N ILE A 15 -16.87 -10.15 -17.37
CA ILE A 15 -18.15 -10.42 -16.72
C ILE A 15 -18.03 -10.34 -15.20
N ALA A 16 -16.95 -10.89 -14.62
CA ALA A 16 -16.71 -10.84 -13.18
C ALA A 16 -16.60 -9.41 -12.66
N ILE A 17 -15.86 -8.53 -13.36
CA ILE A 17 -15.74 -7.11 -13.00
C ILE A 17 -17.10 -6.39 -13.12
N LEU A 18 -17.90 -6.72 -14.14
CA LEU A 18 -19.22 -6.12 -14.34
C LEU A 18 -20.21 -6.52 -13.24
N LEU A 19 -20.17 -7.79 -12.79
CA LEU A 19 -21.01 -8.31 -11.70
C LEU A 19 -20.57 -7.79 -10.33
N LEU A 20 -19.27 -7.66 -10.08
CA LEU A 20 -18.75 -7.14 -8.80
C LEU A 20 -18.87 -5.62 -8.70
N GLY A 21 -18.95 -4.91 -9.84
CA GLY A 21 -18.94 -3.46 -9.92
C GLY A 21 -17.54 -2.87 -9.67
N GLY A 22 -17.17 -1.85 -10.45
CA GLY A 22 -15.83 -1.25 -10.41
C GLY A 22 -15.39 -0.75 -9.03
N GLY A 23 -16.32 -0.28 -8.20
CA GLY A 23 -16.03 0.23 -6.86
C GLY A 23 -15.60 -0.83 -5.84
N ARG A 24 -16.15 -2.06 -5.92
CA ARG A 24 -15.79 -3.14 -5.00
C ARG A 24 -14.54 -3.90 -5.48
N PHE A 25 -14.42 -4.11 -6.79
CA PHE A 25 -13.25 -4.73 -7.40
C PHE A 25 -11.99 -3.87 -7.21
N SER A 26 -12.08 -2.54 -7.37
CA SER A 26 -10.93 -1.64 -7.23
C SER A 26 -10.38 -1.58 -5.79
N ASN A 27 -11.26 -1.56 -4.78
CA ASN A 27 -10.84 -1.60 -3.37
C ASN A 27 -10.14 -2.94 -3.03
N MET A 28 -10.74 -4.08 -3.42
CA MET A 28 -10.11 -5.40 -3.20
C MET A 28 -8.80 -5.56 -3.98
N MET A 29 -8.74 -5.12 -5.23
CA MET A 29 -7.52 -5.17 -6.05
C MET A 29 -6.41 -4.30 -5.44
N GLY A 30 -6.76 -3.16 -4.83
CA GLY A 30 -5.82 -2.29 -4.13
C GLY A 30 -5.16 -2.96 -2.91
N ASP A 31 -5.94 -3.65 -2.08
CA ASP A 31 -5.39 -4.35 -0.90
C ASP A 31 -4.64 -5.63 -1.28
N VAL A 32 -5.11 -6.36 -2.29
CA VAL A 32 -4.38 -7.49 -2.87
C VAL A 32 -3.06 -7.03 -3.50
N ALA A 33 -3.04 -5.90 -4.22
CA ALA A 33 -1.83 -5.34 -4.81
C ALA A 33 -0.81 -4.92 -3.75
N LYS A 34 -1.25 -4.32 -2.64
CA LYS A 34 -0.36 -4.01 -1.50
C LYS A 34 0.21 -5.29 -0.88
N GLY A 35 -0.61 -6.32 -0.68
CA GLY A 35 -0.17 -7.62 -0.14
C GLY A 35 0.88 -8.30 -1.02
N ILE A 36 0.63 -8.37 -2.33
CA ILE A 36 1.57 -8.96 -3.30
C ILE A 36 2.85 -8.11 -3.41
N LYS A 37 2.75 -6.77 -3.35
CA LYS A 37 3.92 -5.88 -3.37
C LYS A 37 4.82 -6.08 -2.15
N GLN A 38 4.24 -6.22 -0.95
CA GLN A 38 4.99 -6.52 0.27
C GLN A 38 5.57 -7.93 0.26
N PHE A 39 4.85 -8.91 -0.27
CA PHE A 39 5.37 -10.27 -0.43
C PHE A 39 6.56 -10.32 -1.40
N LYS A 40 6.45 -9.65 -2.56
CA LYS A 40 7.55 -9.54 -3.51
C LYS A 40 8.73 -8.79 -2.91
N LYS A 41 8.46 -7.69 -2.21
CA LYS A 41 9.49 -6.87 -1.57
C LYS A 41 10.22 -7.64 -0.47
N GLY A 42 9.52 -8.38 0.38
CA GLY A 42 10.14 -9.24 1.39
C GLY A 42 10.95 -10.39 0.79
N MET A 43 10.48 -11.00 -0.31
CA MET A 43 11.23 -12.03 -1.02
C MET A 43 12.49 -11.46 -1.72
N SER A 44 12.39 -10.25 -2.28
CA SER A 44 13.54 -9.57 -2.91
C SER A 44 14.51 -8.94 -1.90
N GLU A 45 14.09 -8.65 -0.67
CA GLU A 45 14.98 -8.23 0.43
C GLU A 45 15.80 -9.40 0.98
N ASP A 46 15.31 -10.63 0.88
CA ASP A 46 16.09 -11.84 1.23
C ASP A 46 17.25 -12.10 0.25
N ASP A 47 17.10 -11.63 -1.01
CA ASP A 47 18.14 -11.69 -2.06
C ASP A 47 19.02 -10.42 -2.13
N ALA A 48 18.63 -9.32 -1.48
CA ALA A 48 19.32 -8.03 -1.55
C ALA A 48 19.37 -7.37 -0.17
N ASP A 49 20.27 -7.89 0.66
CA ASP A 49 20.74 -7.20 1.86
C ASP A 49 21.21 -5.77 1.46
N ASP A 50 20.82 -4.79 2.27
CA ASP A 50 21.19 -3.37 2.19
C ASP A 50 20.39 -2.43 1.24
N LYS A 51 19.14 -2.13 1.61
CA LYS A 51 18.62 -0.75 1.53
C LYS A 51 17.33 -0.59 2.33
N PRO A 52 17.25 0.33 3.32
CA PRO A 52 16.04 0.56 4.07
C PRO A 52 15.01 1.19 3.12
N ALA A 53 14.13 0.38 2.58
CA ALA A 53 13.02 0.90 1.80
C ALA A 53 12.10 1.66 2.74
N THR A 54 12.10 2.98 2.56
CA THR A 54 11.03 3.92 2.89
C THR A 54 9.79 3.22 3.42
N ARG A 55 9.72 3.25 4.76
CA ARG A 55 8.52 3.32 5.58
C ARG A 55 7.30 3.58 4.72
N ILE A 56 6.39 2.60 4.67
CA ILE A 56 5.03 2.77 4.15
C ILE A 56 4.45 4.01 4.86
N GLU A 57 4.47 5.14 4.16
CA GLU A 57 3.80 6.38 4.54
C GLU A 57 2.30 6.10 4.49
N GLY A 58 1.78 5.56 5.59
CA GLY A 58 0.45 5.92 6.03
C GLY A 58 0.46 7.41 6.31
N LYS A 59 0.08 8.20 5.29
CA LYS A 59 -0.20 9.64 5.40
C LYS A 59 -1.34 9.86 6.39
N ALA A 60 -1.03 9.86 7.68
CA ALA A 60 -1.85 10.37 8.77
C ALA A 60 -0.98 10.47 10.04
N ALA A 61 0.04 11.32 9.99
CA ALA A 61 0.54 11.98 11.19
C ALA A 61 0.35 13.48 10.93
N PRO A 62 -0.66 14.13 11.54
CA PRO A 62 -0.62 15.57 11.65
C PRO A 62 0.59 15.87 12.55
N GLU A 63 1.56 16.61 12.03
CA GLU A 63 2.63 17.16 12.86
C GLU A 63 1.99 18.06 13.92
N PRO A 64 2.18 17.80 15.23
CA PRO A 64 1.94 18.82 16.23
C PRO A 64 3.30 19.42 16.55
N THR A 65 3.47 20.63 16.04
CA THR A 65 4.40 21.70 16.43
C THR A 65 4.34 22.08 17.92
N VAL A 66 4.23 21.11 18.85
CA VAL A 66 3.92 21.36 20.29
C VAL A 66 5.11 21.08 21.21
N GLN A 67 6.35 21.08 20.72
CA GLN A 67 7.53 20.91 21.60
C GLN A 67 8.56 22.03 21.52
N ARG A 68 8.34 23.08 20.72
CA ARG A 68 9.28 24.22 20.64
C ARG A 68 8.89 25.43 21.49
N GLU A 69 7.71 25.41 22.11
CA GLU A 69 7.19 26.53 22.92
C GLU A 69 7.38 26.32 24.44
N ALA A 70 7.80 25.13 24.89
CA ALA A 70 8.05 24.85 26.30
C ALA A 70 9.49 25.14 26.76
N GLU A 71 10.42 25.38 25.82
CA GLU A 71 11.84 25.62 26.14
C GLU A 71 12.16 27.12 26.28
N THR A 72 11.51 27.99 25.50
CA THR A 72 11.73 29.45 25.56
C THR A 72 11.14 30.14 26.79
N ALA A 73 10.29 29.46 27.57
CA ALA A 73 9.71 30.01 28.81
C ALA A 73 10.53 29.71 30.09
N ARG A 74 11.58 28.88 30.01
CA ARG A 74 12.43 28.54 31.17
C ARG A 74 13.71 29.37 31.26
N GLU A 75 14.12 30.04 30.19
CA GLU A 75 15.32 30.89 30.20
C GLU A 75 15.04 32.35 30.63
N GLU A 76 13.78 32.80 30.69
CA GLU A 76 13.46 34.16 31.17
C GLU A 76 13.33 34.25 32.72
N LYS A 77 13.59 33.15 33.43
CA LYS A 77 13.57 33.08 34.91
C LYS A 77 14.86 32.53 35.52
N LEU A 78 16.01 32.82 34.91
CA LEU A 78 17.31 32.75 35.60
C LEU A 78 18.06 34.08 35.48
#